data_AF-A0A556N0Y3-F1
#
_entry.id   AF-A0A556N0Y3-F1
#
_cell.length_a   1.000
_cell.length_b   1.000
_cell.length_c   1.000
_cell.angle_alpha   90.00
_cell.angle_beta   90.00
_cell.angle_gamma   90.00
#
_symmetry.space_group_name_H-M   'P 1'
#
loop_
_entity.id
_entity.type
_entity.pdbx_description
1 polymer ?
#
loop_
_entity_poly.entity_id
_entity_poly.type
_entity_poly.pdbx_seq_one_letter_code
_entity_poly.pdbx_strand_id
1 'polypeptide(L)'
;MKKNFINCLCFTTTLSLFSALNSFGQQIERHDDGVYLNPHISGIGSPTVVYHLSSSIETTILNELEIYLESMNAITQVDVTGLDISIEFREPTTNEMIYPFIQRMEMLYIYRNPKIR
;
A
#
# COMPACT_ATOMS: atom_id res chain seq x y z
N MET A 1 -21.24 -45.38 24.93
CA MET A 1 -21.73 -44.21 24.17
C MET A 1 -21.70 -42.98 25.07
N LYS A 2 -20.73 -42.07 24.89
CA LYS A 2 -20.61 -40.82 25.68
C LYS A 2 -20.79 -39.62 24.74
N LYS A 3 -21.86 -38.86 24.97
CA LYS A 3 -22.36 -37.70 24.21
C LYS A 3 -21.57 -36.42 24.51
N ASN A 4 -20.27 -36.37 24.23
CA ASN A 4 -19.46 -35.15 24.47
C ASN A 4 -18.78 -34.61 23.20
N PHE A 5 -19.23 -35.02 22.01
CA PHE A 5 -18.63 -34.58 20.74
C PHE A 5 -19.29 -33.36 20.09
N ILE A 6 -20.25 -32.73 20.76
CA ILE A 6 -20.99 -31.56 20.23
C ILE A 6 -20.96 -30.46 21.30
N ASN A 7 -19.79 -29.86 21.50
CA ASN A 7 -19.69 -28.57 22.17
C ASN A 7 -18.51 -27.70 21.70
N CYS A 8 -17.83 -28.10 20.61
CA CYS A 8 -16.82 -27.27 19.94
C CYS A 8 -17.38 -26.34 18.87
N LEU A 9 -18.70 -26.28 18.67
CA LEU A 9 -19.31 -25.58 17.53
C LEU A 9 -20.24 -24.40 17.89
N CYS A 10 -20.20 -23.87 19.12
CA CYS A 10 -21.13 -22.82 19.56
C CYS A 10 -20.50 -21.60 20.24
N PHE A 11 -19.23 -21.27 19.97
CA PHE A 11 -18.62 -20.01 20.45
C PHE A 11 -17.89 -19.22 19.35
N THR A 12 -18.43 -19.23 18.14
CA THR A 12 -18.26 -18.08 17.25
C THR A 12 -19.44 -17.14 17.49
N THR A 13 -19.16 -15.84 17.44
CA THR A 13 -20.12 -14.72 17.42
C THR A 13 -20.56 -14.19 18.79
N THR A 14 -19.74 -13.33 19.38
CA THR A 14 -20.12 -11.93 19.65
C THR A 14 -18.91 -11.14 20.20
N LEU A 15 -18.60 -10.04 19.52
CA LEU A 15 -17.85 -8.85 19.97
C LEU A 15 -16.83 -8.98 21.13
N SER A 16 -15.56 -8.95 20.77
CA SER A 16 -14.49 -8.15 21.41
C SER A 16 -13.30 -8.15 20.45
N LEU A 17 -13.25 -7.29 19.43
CA LEU A 17 -12.81 -5.89 19.52
C LEU A 17 -11.67 -5.73 20.56
N PHE A 18 -10.44 -5.73 20.04
CA PHE A 18 -9.24 -5.14 20.65
C PHE A 18 -8.86 -5.62 22.06
N SER A 19 -8.24 -6.79 22.17
CA SER A 19 -7.39 -7.09 23.35
C SER A 19 -6.17 -7.98 23.07
N ALA A 20 -5.88 -8.30 21.81
CA ALA A 20 -4.73 -9.15 21.46
C ALA A 20 -3.50 -8.35 20.96
N LEU A 21 -3.34 -7.10 21.40
CA LEU A 21 -2.16 -6.28 21.04
C LEU A 21 -0.92 -6.53 21.93
N ASN A 22 -0.98 -7.44 22.90
CA ASN A 22 0.14 -7.68 23.82
C ASN A 22 0.53 -9.16 23.92
N SER A 23 0.82 -9.85 22.80
CA SER A 23 1.51 -11.16 22.89
C SER A 23 2.09 -11.66 21.57
N PHE A 24 2.72 -10.82 20.76
CA PHE A 24 3.80 -11.28 19.90
C PHE A 24 4.84 -10.18 19.88
N GLY A 25 5.99 -10.45 20.48
CA GLY A 25 7.18 -9.62 20.35
C GLY A 25 7.69 -9.62 18.92
N GLN A 26 6.94 -9.03 17.99
CA GLN A 26 7.54 -8.44 16.82
C GLN A 26 8.30 -7.22 17.33
N GLN A 27 9.56 -7.46 17.67
CA GLN A 27 10.58 -6.43 17.62
C GLN A 27 10.32 -5.67 16.32
N ILE A 28 9.86 -4.42 16.41
CA ILE A 28 9.79 -3.54 15.25
C ILE A 28 11.25 -3.36 14.85
N GLU A 29 11.73 -4.20 13.95
CA GLU A 29 13.04 -4.05 13.33
C GLU A 29 12.97 -2.74 12.54
N ARG A 30 13.40 -1.65 13.17
CA ARG A 30 13.61 -0.38 12.50
C ARG A 30 14.85 -0.55 11.65
N HIS A 31 14.65 -0.86 10.38
CA HIS A 31 15.71 -0.83 9.38
C HIS A 31 16.05 0.64 9.08
N ASP A 32 17.30 0.90 8.68
CA ASP A 32 17.63 2.20 8.10
C ASP A 32 16.73 2.44 6.90
N ASP A 33 16.07 3.62 6.85
CA ASP A 33 15.09 3.99 5.82
C ASP A 33 15.66 3.88 4.38
N GLY A 34 17.00 3.87 4.27
CA GLY A 34 17.73 3.61 3.04
C GLY A 34 17.47 2.24 2.38
N VAL A 35 17.07 1.22 3.13
CA VAL A 35 16.76 -0.12 2.57
C VAL A 35 15.47 -0.07 1.73
N TYR A 36 14.59 0.88 2.00
CA TYR A 36 13.31 1.06 1.32
C TYR A 36 13.36 2.06 0.16
N LEU A 37 14.55 2.53 -0.20
CA LEU A 37 14.74 3.47 -1.31
C LEU A 37 14.25 2.84 -2.61
N ASN A 38 13.36 3.55 -3.29
CA ASN A 38 12.94 3.25 -4.64
C ASN A 38 13.54 4.29 -5.61
N PRO A 39 14.33 3.88 -6.63
CA PRO A 39 14.96 4.82 -7.56
C PRO A 39 13.97 5.55 -8.47
N HIS A 40 12.73 5.05 -8.58
CA HIS A 40 11.66 5.69 -9.35
C HIS A 40 10.90 6.74 -8.54
N ILE A 41 11.34 7.06 -7.32
CA ILE A 41 10.59 7.95 -6.43
C ILE A 41 11.44 9.13 -5.99
N SER A 42 10.79 10.29 -5.94
CA SER A 42 11.33 11.50 -5.32
C SER A 42 10.30 12.16 -4.40
N GLY A 43 10.72 13.16 -3.62
CA GLY A 43 9.82 13.92 -2.73
C GLY A 43 9.54 13.27 -1.37
N ILE A 44 10.18 12.14 -1.06
CA ILE A 44 10.06 11.45 0.23
C ILE A 44 10.56 12.39 1.35
N GLY A 45 9.87 12.39 2.49
CA GLY A 45 10.07 13.37 3.57
C GLY A 45 9.19 14.61 3.43
N SER A 46 8.44 14.74 2.35
CA SER A 46 7.46 15.80 2.12
C SER A 46 6.04 15.23 1.95
N PRO A 47 4.99 16.07 1.99
CA PRO A 47 3.62 15.65 1.70
C PRO A 47 3.44 15.16 0.26
N THR A 48 4.23 15.62 -0.70
CA THR A 48 4.10 15.25 -2.11
C THR A 48 5.20 14.30 -2.51
N VAL A 49 4.82 13.09 -2.92
CA VAL A 49 5.73 12.09 -3.46
C VAL A 49 5.48 11.98 -4.96
N VAL A 50 6.56 11.95 -5.74
CA VAL A 50 6.47 11.80 -7.20
C VAL A 50 7.02 10.44 -7.58
N TYR A 51 6.21 9.66 -8.30
CA TYR A 51 6.62 8.43 -8.94
C TYR A 51 6.91 8.66 -10.42
N HIS A 52 8.12 8.32 -10.85
CA HIS A 52 8.63 8.50 -12.20
C HIS A 52 8.48 7.22 -13.01
N LEU A 53 7.54 7.24 -13.96
CA LEU A 53 7.32 6.15 -14.90
C LEU A 53 8.47 6.02 -15.90
N SER A 54 8.87 4.78 -16.17
CA SER A 54 9.84 4.48 -17.23
C SER A 54 9.25 4.53 -18.65
N SER A 55 7.93 4.42 -18.76
CA SER A 55 7.18 4.46 -20.01
C SER A 55 5.73 4.87 -19.75
N SER A 56 5.06 5.42 -20.78
CA SER A 56 3.64 5.74 -20.69
C SER A 56 2.81 4.47 -20.37
N ILE A 57 1.85 4.62 -19.46
CA ILE A 57 0.87 3.58 -19.14
C ILE A 57 -0.31 3.69 -20.11
N GLU A 58 -0.90 2.57 -20.49
CA GLU A 58 -2.18 2.54 -21.21
C GLU A 58 -3.27 3.29 -20.42
N THR A 59 -4.07 4.11 -21.10
CA THR A 59 -5.10 4.97 -20.48
C THR A 59 -6.05 4.22 -19.56
N THR A 60 -6.44 2.99 -19.91
CA THR A 60 -7.31 2.15 -19.08
C THR A 60 -6.66 1.83 -17.73
N ILE A 61 -5.40 1.39 -17.75
CA ILE A 61 -4.64 1.03 -16.55
C ILE A 61 -4.34 2.28 -15.72
N LEU A 62 -4.06 3.41 -16.37
CA LEU A 62 -3.85 4.69 -15.70
C LEU A 62 -5.10 5.14 -14.93
N ASN A 63 -6.28 5.04 -15.55
CA ASN A 63 -7.54 5.37 -14.88
C ASN A 63 -7.84 4.43 -13.71
N GLU A 64 -7.56 3.12 -13.84
CA GLU A 64 -7.68 2.18 -12.72
C GLU A 64 -6.71 2.51 -11.58
N LEU A 65 -5.49 2.95 -11.91
CA LEU A 65 -4.49 3.39 -10.96
C LEU A 65 -4.95 4.66 -10.22
N GLU A 66 -5.43 5.68 -10.93
CA GLU A 66 -5.96 6.90 -10.34
C GLU A 66 -7.10 6.59 -9.35
N ILE A 67 -8.09 5.80 -9.76
CA ILE A 67 -9.20 5.36 -8.89
C ILE A 67 -8.69 4.64 -7.63
N TYR A 68 -7.70 3.77 -7.81
CA TYR A 68 -7.09 3.04 -6.69
C TYR A 68 -6.39 3.98 -5.71
N LEU A 69 -5.61 4.94 -6.22
CA LEU A 69 -4.89 5.92 -5.41
C LEU A 69 -5.87 6.84 -4.66
N GLU A 70 -6.89 7.36 -5.33
CA GLU A 70 -7.93 8.21 -4.73
C GLU A 70 -8.77 7.48 -3.68
N SER A 71 -8.88 6.15 -3.77
CA SER A 71 -9.58 5.35 -2.75
C SER A 71 -8.85 5.27 -1.40
N MET A 72 -7.59 5.69 -1.35
CA MET A 72 -6.78 5.65 -0.13
C MET A 72 -7.02 6.85 0.76
N ASN A 73 -7.44 6.60 2.00
CA ASN A 73 -7.69 7.65 2.98
C ASN A 73 -6.48 8.56 3.28
N ALA A 74 -5.25 8.08 3.07
CA ALA A 74 -4.04 8.84 3.32
C ALA A 74 -3.68 9.83 2.20
N ILE A 75 -4.29 9.67 1.02
CA ILE A 75 -4.03 10.48 -0.18
C ILE A 75 -5.07 11.58 -0.26
N THR A 76 -4.65 12.80 -0.58
CA THR A 76 -5.51 13.97 -0.77
C THR A 76 -5.73 14.29 -2.24
N GLN A 77 -4.69 14.09 -3.06
CA GLN A 77 -4.71 14.41 -4.47
C GLN A 77 -3.75 13.50 -5.24
N VAL A 78 -4.13 13.20 -6.47
CA VAL A 78 -3.30 12.53 -7.46
C VAL A 78 -3.29 13.39 -8.72
N ASP A 79 -2.12 13.63 -9.29
CA ASP A 79 -1.97 14.33 -10.56
C ASP A 79 -1.00 13.57 -11.46
N VAL A 80 -1.33 13.45 -12.74
CA VAL A 80 -0.53 12.72 -13.73
C VAL A 80 -0.11 13.69 -14.82
N THR A 81 1.18 14.01 -14.84
CA THR A 81 1.77 14.90 -15.85
C THR A 81 2.85 14.15 -16.63
N GLY A 82 2.49 13.69 -17.83
CA GLY A 82 3.41 12.96 -18.70
C GLY A 82 3.81 11.60 -18.12
N LEU A 83 5.04 11.49 -17.62
CA LEU A 83 5.57 10.28 -16.99
C LEU A 83 5.62 10.38 -15.46
N ASP A 84 5.20 11.51 -14.89
CA ASP A 84 5.25 11.73 -13.46
C ASP A 84 3.85 11.59 -12.85
N ILE A 85 3.73 10.72 -11.86
CA ILE A 85 2.54 10.57 -11.02
C ILE A 85 2.86 11.25 -9.68
N SER A 86 2.25 12.41 -9.45
CA SER A 86 2.34 13.14 -8.19
C SER A 86 1.24 12.67 -7.24
N ILE A 87 1.63 12.23 -6.06
CA ILE A 87 0.74 11.73 -5.02
C ILE A 87 0.91 12.62 -3.79
N GLU A 88 -0.13 13.36 -3.45
CA GLU A 88 -0.17 14.17 -2.24
C GLU A 88 -0.76 13.37 -1.08
N PHE A 89 0.00 13.27 -0.01
CA PHE A 89 -0.38 12.63 1.24
C PHE A 89 -0.78 13.68 2.27
N ARG A 90 -1.69 13.31 3.18
CA ARG A 90 -2.12 14.18 4.30
C ARG A 90 -0.98 14.61 5.22
N GLU A 91 0.05 13.78 5.33
CA GLU A 91 1.18 13.99 6.22
C GLU A 91 2.49 13.66 5.48
N PRO A 92 3.63 14.24 5.90
CA PRO A 92 4.94 13.91 5.33
C PRO A 92 5.25 12.41 5.43
N THR A 93 5.84 11.87 4.38
CA THR A 93 6.08 10.42 4.25
C THR A 93 7.54 10.01 4.49
N THR A 94 7.79 8.77 4.91
CA THR A 94 9.12 8.14 4.95
C THR A 94 9.20 7.01 3.91
N ASN A 95 10.41 6.54 3.57
CA ASN A 95 10.54 5.45 2.59
C ASN A 95 9.82 4.19 3.08
N GLU A 96 10.00 3.83 4.35
CA GLU A 96 9.36 2.66 4.97
C GLU A 96 7.82 2.72 4.86
N MET A 97 7.21 3.89 5.08
CA MET A 97 5.75 4.04 5.04
C MET A 97 5.17 3.85 3.64
N ILE A 98 5.84 4.39 2.62
CA ILE A 98 5.34 4.32 1.23
C ILE A 98 5.74 3.03 0.53
N TYR A 99 6.79 2.34 0.99
CA TYR A 99 7.34 1.15 0.36
C TYR A 99 6.30 0.08 0.01
N PRO A 100 5.48 -0.44 0.95
CA PRO A 100 4.51 -1.49 0.63
C PRO A 100 3.41 -1.01 -0.33
N PHE A 101 3.10 0.29 -0.27
CA PHE A 101 2.12 0.92 -1.14
C PHE A 101 2.64 1.02 -2.58
N ILE A 102 3.85 1.54 -2.76
CA ILE A 102 4.54 1.64 -4.06
C ILE A 102 4.74 0.26 -4.66
N GLN A 103 5.18 -0.71 -3.88
CA GLN A 103 5.38 -2.08 -4.36
C GLN A 103 4.08 -2.67 -4.90
N ARG A 104 2.94 -2.42 -4.24
CA ARG A 104 1.63 -2.86 -4.73
C ARG A 104 1.23 -2.15 -6.01
N MET A 105 1.44 -0.84 -6.09
CA MET A 105 1.18 -0.04 -7.29
C MET A 105 1.96 -0.59 -8.49
N GLU A 106 3.26 -0.84 -8.30
CA GLU A 106 4.13 -1.41 -9.33
C GLU A 106 3.63 -2.76 -9.84
N MET A 107 3.29 -3.68 -8.93
CA MET A 107 2.83 -5.03 -9.28
C MET A 107 1.48 -5.04 -10.00
N LEU A 108 0.54 -4.17 -9.60
CA LEU A 108 -0.83 -4.21 -10.11
C LEU A 108 -0.99 -3.42 -11.40
N TYR A 109 -0.29 -2.29 -11.55
CA TYR A 109 -0.54 -1.35 -12.64
C TYR A 109 0.67 -1.21 -13.55
N ILE A 110 1.85 -0.97 -13.00
CA ILE A 110 3.04 -0.65 -13.79
C ILE A 110 3.57 -1.87 -14.55
N TYR A 111 3.74 -3.00 -13.87
CA TYR A 111 4.24 -4.23 -14.50
C TYR A 111 3.19 -4.96 -15.35
N ARG A 112 1.90 -4.67 -15.14
CA ARG A 112 0.82 -5.17 -16.00
C ARG A 112 0.70 -4.41 -17.31
N ASN A 113 1.29 -3.22 -17.40
CA ASN A 113 1.26 -2.42 -18.62
C ASN A 113 1.83 -3.24 -19.80
N PRO A 114 1.05 -3.45 -20.88
CA PRO A 114 1.53 -4.21 -22.03
C PRO A 114 2.78 -3.51 -22.59
N LYS A 115 3.90 -4.24 -22.60
CA LYS A 115 5.13 -3.74 -23.21
C LYS A 115 4.87 -3.60 -24.71
N ILE A 116 4.88 -2.37 -25.21
CA ILE A 116 4.90 -2.10 -26.65
C ILE A 116 6.15 -2.83 -27.18
N ARG A 117 5.93 -3.85 -28.01
CA ARG A 117 6.98 -4.71 -28.55
C ARG A 117 7.44 -4.22 -29.91
#